data_AF-A0A7X1PFF0-F1
#
_entry.id   AF-A0A7X1PFF0-F1
#
_cell.length_a   1.000
_cell.length_b   1.000
_cell.length_c   1.000
_cell.angle_alpha   90.00
_cell.angle_beta   90.00
_cell.angle_gamma   90.00
#
_symmetry.space_group_name_H-M   'P 1'
#
loop_
_entity.id
_entity.type
_entity.pdbx_description
1 polymer ?
#
loop_
_entity_poly.entity_id
_entity_poly.type
_entity_poly.pdbx_seq_one_letter_code
_entity_poly.pdbx_strand_id
1 'polypeptide(L)'
;MRRRSMTATLNALRQEHHELLPRIEQLKQVADVVDLAPVNELSSQVEEVEGFLRRDLTPHARAEEDVLYRAYDQVADSPWATDTMRRDHATIAGLSEELAHLRSQLATNALTTHQKQDLQRILYGLYTLIKQHFSHEEDLLFPRIEGAVTQEAADRLMQSMEVAAAGYRADLQPL
;
A
#
# COMPACT_ATOMS: atom_id res chain seq x y z
N MET A 1 -20.16 2.38 -28.13
CA MET A 1 -19.52 2.11 -26.82
C MET A 1 -18.52 0.97 -27.03
N ARG A 2 -17.20 1.25 -27.05
CA ARG A 2 -16.19 0.19 -27.26
C ARG A 2 -16.01 -0.57 -25.95
N ARG A 3 -16.20 -1.89 -25.95
CA ARG A 3 -15.89 -2.76 -24.80
C ARG A 3 -14.38 -2.67 -24.50
N ARG A 4 -14.04 -2.39 -23.25
CA ARG A 4 -12.67 -2.46 -22.74
C ARG A 4 -12.26 -3.95 -22.63
N SER A 5 -10.98 -4.27 -22.83
CA SER A 5 -10.43 -5.64 -22.70
C SER A 5 -9.99 -5.90 -21.25
N MET A 6 -9.85 -7.16 -20.83
CA MET A 6 -9.75 -7.51 -19.41
C MET A 6 -8.36 -7.16 -18.90
N THR A 7 -7.39 -7.38 -19.77
CA THR A 7 -6.05 -6.83 -19.69
C THR A 7 -6.09 -5.31 -19.50
N ALA A 8 -6.98 -4.57 -20.18
CA ALA A 8 -7.09 -3.11 -20.02
C ALA A 8 -7.78 -2.66 -18.71
N THR A 9 -8.42 -3.59 -17.99
CA THR A 9 -9.05 -3.38 -16.70
C THR A 9 -8.03 -3.61 -15.58
N LEU A 10 -7.33 -4.75 -15.54
CA LEU A 10 -6.24 -4.96 -14.58
C LEU A 10 -5.01 -4.10 -14.85
N ASN A 11 -4.79 -3.65 -16.10
CA ASN A 11 -3.77 -2.62 -16.37
C ASN A 11 -4.08 -1.28 -15.69
N ALA A 12 -5.33 -1.01 -15.29
CA ALA A 12 -5.63 0.17 -14.47
C ALA A 12 -5.03 0.04 -13.07
N LEU A 13 -5.08 -1.14 -12.44
CA LEU A 13 -4.40 -1.39 -11.16
C LEU A 13 -2.88 -1.30 -11.30
N ARG A 14 -2.31 -1.90 -12.35
CA ARG A 14 -0.88 -1.75 -12.64
C ARG A 14 -0.47 -0.28 -12.79
N GLN A 15 -1.34 0.52 -13.42
CA GLN A 15 -1.12 1.95 -13.55
C GLN A 15 -1.23 2.69 -12.21
N GLU A 16 -2.19 2.33 -11.36
CA GLU A 16 -2.30 2.86 -9.99
C GLU A 16 -1.05 2.52 -9.17
N HIS A 17 -0.58 1.27 -9.18
CA HIS A 17 0.68 0.88 -8.56
C HIS A 17 1.86 1.69 -9.09
N HIS A 18 1.94 1.86 -10.41
CA HIS A 18 2.97 2.67 -11.04
C HIS A 18 2.95 4.14 -10.55
N GLU A 19 1.78 4.71 -10.34
CA GLU A 19 1.59 6.06 -9.78
C GLU A 19 2.01 6.16 -8.30
N LEU A 20 1.93 5.06 -7.55
CA LEU A 20 2.40 4.99 -6.16
C LEU A 20 3.92 4.78 -6.05
N LEU A 21 4.59 4.22 -7.06
CA LEU A 21 6.03 3.93 -7.01
C LEU A 21 6.91 5.12 -6.61
N PRO A 22 6.73 6.36 -7.13
CA PRO A 22 7.54 7.50 -6.71
C PRO A 22 7.40 7.82 -5.22
N ARG A 23 6.20 7.65 -4.65
CA ARG A 23 5.96 7.82 -3.22
C ARG A 23 6.63 6.70 -2.43
N ILE A 24 6.66 5.48 -2.98
CA ILE A 24 7.35 4.35 -2.35
C ILE A 24 8.88 4.56 -2.33
N GLU A 25 9.46 5.08 -3.41
CA GLU A 25 10.88 5.44 -3.45
C GLU A 25 11.24 6.52 -2.41
N GLN A 26 10.30 7.42 -2.07
CA GLN A 26 10.50 8.41 -1.01
C GLN A 26 10.82 7.76 0.33
N LEU A 27 10.25 6.59 0.67
CA LEU A 27 10.55 5.90 1.93
C LEU A 27 12.06 5.60 2.06
N LYS A 28 12.66 5.08 0.99
CA LYS A 28 14.09 4.79 0.95
C LYS A 28 14.91 6.08 1.06
N GLN A 29 14.52 7.14 0.34
CA GLN A 29 15.22 8.42 0.37
C GLN A 29 15.22 9.03 1.77
N VAL A 30 14.10 8.98 2.49
CA VAL A 30 14.01 9.43 3.88
C VAL A 30 14.87 8.56 4.78
N ALA A 31 14.88 7.24 4.58
CA ALA A 31 15.72 6.30 5.33
C ALA A 31 17.22 6.61 5.17
N ASP A 32 17.66 6.95 3.96
CA ASP A 32 19.07 7.27 3.64
C ASP A 32 19.57 8.51 4.41
N VAL A 33 18.67 9.45 4.75
CA VAL A 33 19.05 10.75 5.35
C VAL A 33 18.74 10.88 6.84
N VAL A 34 18.21 9.84 7.50
CA VAL A 34 17.82 9.88 8.93
C VAL A 34 18.95 10.39 9.86
N ASP A 35 20.19 10.00 9.60
CA ASP A 35 21.34 10.41 10.42
C ASP A 35 21.95 11.75 10.00
N LEU A 36 21.58 12.25 8.83
CA LEU A 36 22.21 13.40 8.18
C LEU A 36 21.34 14.67 8.23
N ALA A 37 20.03 14.50 8.15
CA ALA A 37 19.09 15.60 8.02
C ALA A 37 18.85 16.34 9.35
N PRO A 38 18.62 17.66 9.31
CA PRO A 38 18.07 18.41 10.44
C PRO A 38 16.73 17.81 10.91
N VAL A 39 16.47 17.83 12.23
CA VAL A 39 15.28 17.19 12.82
C VAL A 39 13.96 17.72 12.27
N ASN A 40 13.88 19.02 11.98
CA ASN A 40 12.69 19.64 11.40
C ASN A 40 12.43 19.17 9.96
N GLU A 41 13.48 19.02 9.15
CA GLU A 41 13.38 18.51 7.78
C GLU A 41 12.98 17.03 7.80
N LEU A 42 13.63 16.23 8.63
CA LEU A 42 13.29 14.81 8.81
C LEU A 42 11.85 14.63 9.28
N SER A 43 11.40 15.44 10.25
CA SER A 43 10.03 15.41 10.76
C SER A 43 9.01 15.68 9.65
N SER A 44 9.26 16.67 8.79
CA SER A 44 8.38 16.99 7.65
C SER A 44 8.34 15.83 6.65
N GLN A 45 9.49 15.24 6.32
CA GLN A 45 9.57 14.13 5.37
C GLN A 45 8.87 12.86 5.90
N VAL A 46 9.03 12.55 7.20
CA VAL A 46 8.34 11.43 7.85
C VAL A 46 6.82 11.66 7.87
N GLU A 47 6.38 12.90 8.09
CA GLU A 47 4.96 13.26 8.02
C GLU A 47 4.37 13.08 6.61
N GLU A 48 5.11 13.42 5.56
CA GLU A 48 4.67 13.19 4.18
C GLU A 48 4.55 11.70 3.85
N VAL A 49 5.51 10.88 4.30
CA VAL A 49 5.50 9.43 4.11
C VAL A 49 4.36 8.78 4.89
N GLU A 50 4.20 9.10 6.18
CA GLU A 50 3.09 8.60 7.00
C GLU A 50 1.74 8.99 6.39
N GLY A 51 1.63 10.24 5.94
CA GLY A 51 0.44 10.73 5.27
C GLY A 51 0.10 9.96 3.99
N PHE A 52 1.09 9.58 3.19
CA PHE A 52 0.92 8.71 2.02
C PHE A 52 0.44 7.31 2.42
N LEU A 53 1.12 6.67 3.36
CA LEU A 53 0.77 5.32 3.82
C LEU A 53 -0.66 5.27 4.34
N ARG A 54 -1.06 6.29 5.11
CA ARG A 54 -2.38 6.36 5.73
C ARG A 54 -3.48 6.71 4.73
N ARG A 55 -3.27 7.69 3.85
CA ARG A 55 -4.36 8.26 3.01
C ARG A 55 -4.47 7.60 1.64
N ASP A 56 -3.39 7.02 1.13
CA ASP A 56 -3.35 6.46 -0.21
C ASP A 56 -3.19 4.93 -0.15
N LEU A 57 -2.11 4.44 0.46
CA LEU A 57 -1.78 3.01 0.43
C LEU A 57 -2.73 2.14 1.27
N THR A 58 -3.06 2.56 2.49
CA THR A 58 -3.93 1.76 3.39
C THR A 58 -5.35 1.60 2.83
N PRO A 59 -6.02 2.65 2.32
CA PRO A 59 -7.33 2.50 1.69
C PRO A 59 -7.32 1.60 0.45
N HIS A 60 -6.25 1.67 -0.34
CA HIS A 60 -6.01 0.79 -1.49
C HIS A 60 -5.93 -0.68 -1.05
N ALA A 61 -5.01 -1.01 -0.15
CA ALA A 61 -4.80 -2.36 0.37
C ALA A 61 -6.08 -2.98 0.96
N ARG A 62 -6.87 -2.18 1.70
CA ARG A 62 -8.16 -2.66 2.25
C ARG A 62 -9.20 -2.92 1.17
N ALA A 63 -9.24 -2.11 0.12
CA ALA A 63 -10.15 -2.32 -1.00
C ALA A 63 -9.79 -3.61 -1.77
N GLU A 64 -8.50 -3.92 -1.93
CA GLU A 64 -8.04 -5.19 -2.50
C GLU A 64 -8.52 -6.38 -1.68
N GLU A 65 -8.34 -6.35 -0.35
CA GLU A 65 -8.76 -7.45 0.51
C GLU A 65 -10.26 -7.74 0.43
N ASP A 66 -11.08 -6.68 0.49
CA ASP A 66 -12.52 -6.81 0.56
C ASP A 66 -13.18 -7.13 -0.76
N VAL A 67 -12.57 -6.71 -1.87
CA VAL A 67 -13.16 -6.84 -3.19
C VAL A 67 -12.38 -7.85 -4.02
N LEU A 68 -11.12 -7.56 -4.34
CA LEU A 68 -10.33 -8.33 -5.30
C LEU A 68 -9.98 -9.72 -4.75
N TYR A 69 -9.39 -9.77 -3.57
CA TYR A 69 -8.94 -11.01 -2.95
C TYR A 69 -10.12 -11.88 -2.58
N ARG A 70 -11.16 -11.29 -1.99
CA ARG A 70 -12.42 -12.01 -1.68
C ARG A 70 -13.03 -12.65 -2.93
N ALA A 71 -13.07 -11.93 -4.06
CA ALA A 71 -13.60 -12.47 -5.30
C ALA A 71 -12.71 -13.57 -5.87
N TYR A 72 -11.39 -13.39 -5.85
CA TYR A 72 -10.47 -14.39 -6.34
C TYR A 72 -10.48 -15.67 -5.48
N ASP A 73 -10.52 -15.57 -4.16
CA ASP A 73 -10.64 -16.72 -3.26
C ASP A 73 -11.90 -17.56 -3.57
N GLN A 74 -13.01 -16.91 -3.92
CA GLN A 74 -14.24 -17.59 -4.36
C GLN A 74 -14.08 -18.30 -5.70
N VAL A 75 -13.46 -17.63 -6.68
CA VAL A 75 -13.23 -18.19 -8.02
C VAL A 75 -12.22 -19.35 -7.98
N ALA A 76 -11.23 -19.26 -7.11
CA ALA A 76 -10.21 -20.28 -6.90
C ALA A 76 -10.73 -21.48 -6.07
N ASP A 77 -11.98 -21.44 -5.58
CA ASP A 77 -12.57 -22.41 -4.65
C ASP A 77 -11.65 -22.69 -3.45
N SER A 78 -10.99 -21.64 -2.95
CA SER A 78 -10.02 -21.71 -1.88
C SER A 78 -10.07 -20.44 -1.03
N PRO A 79 -10.62 -20.50 0.19
CA PRO A 79 -10.73 -19.32 1.06
C PRO A 79 -9.39 -18.75 1.57
N TRP A 80 -8.26 -19.37 1.16
CA TRP A 80 -6.91 -19.09 1.66
C TRP A 80 -5.98 -18.70 0.50
N ALA A 81 -6.51 -18.57 -0.73
CA ALA A 81 -5.69 -18.39 -1.93
C ALA A 81 -4.86 -17.09 -1.90
N THR A 82 -5.31 -16.10 -1.13
CA THR A 82 -4.66 -14.80 -0.95
C THR A 82 -4.16 -14.53 0.48
N ASP A 83 -4.12 -15.54 1.36
CA ASP A 83 -3.72 -15.37 2.77
C ASP A 83 -2.29 -14.83 2.95
N THR A 84 -1.38 -15.20 2.06
CA THR A 84 0.00 -14.65 2.10
C THR A 84 0.00 -13.14 1.83
N MET A 85 -0.85 -12.67 0.92
CA MET A 85 -0.94 -11.25 0.56
C MET A 85 -1.61 -10.45 1.68
N ARG A 86 -2.65 -11.00 2.32
CA ARG A 86 -3.24 -10.43 3.55
C ARG A 86 -2.23 -10.37 4.70
N ARG A 87 -1.34 -11.35 4.80
CA ARG A 87 -0.25 -11.33 5.79
C ARG A 87 0.77 -10.21 5.49
N ASP A 88 1.07 -9.97 4.22
CA ASP A 88 1.91 -8.84 3.81
C ASP A 88 1.24 -7.51 4.19
N HIS A 89 -0.04 -7.32 3.88
CA HIS A 89 -0.82 -6.16 4.29
C HIS A 89 -0.83 -5.93 5.79
N ALA A 90 -1.07 -6.96 6.60
CA ALA A 90 -1.03 -6.86 8.05
C ALA A 90 0.35 -6.44 8.56
N THR A 91 1.42 -6.90 7.91
CA THR A 91 2.80 -6.53 8.28
C THR A 91 3.11 -5.07 7.90
N ILE A 92 2.69 -4.64 6.72
CA ILE A 92 2.81 -3.24 6.25
C ILE A 92 2.03 -2.30 7.16
N ALA A 93 0.81 -2.68 7.56
CA ALA A 93 -0.02 -1.91 8.49
C ALA A 93 0.66 -1.75 9.86
N GLY A 94 1.19 -2.84 10.43
CA GLY A 94 1.92 -2.78 11.70
C GLY A 94 3.14 -1.85 11.66
N LEU A 95 3.95 -1.92 10.59
CA LEU A 95 5.08 -1.01 10.41
C LEU A 95 4.64 0.45 10.18
N SER A 96 3.49 0.66 9.53
CA SER A 96 2.92 2.00 9.34
C SER A 96 2.45 2.61 10.66
N GLU A 97 1.87 1.80 11.55
CA GLU A 97 1.50 2.21 12.91
C GLU A 97 2.75 2.53 13.76
N GLU A 98 3.81 1.72 13.68
CA GLU A 98 5.08 2.01 14.33
C GLU A 98 5.68 3.35 13.85
N LEU A 99 5.62 3.62 12.54
CA LEU A 99 6.06 4.90 11.97
C LEU A 99 5.25 6.07 12.52
N ALA A 100 3.92 5.95 12.55
CA ALA A 100 3.03 6.99 13.09
C ALA A 100 3.33 7.27 14.57
N HIS A 101 3.63 6.22 15.35
CA HIS A 101 4.03 6.36 16.74
C HIS A 101 5.36 7.12 16.88
N LEU A 102 6.41 6.74 16.13
CA LEU A 102 7.69 7.46 16.14
C LEU A 102 7.53 8.92 15.68
N ARG A 103 6.71 9.17 14.65
CA ARG A 103 6.39 10.53 14.18
C ARG A 103 5.83 11.39 15.30
N SER A 104 4.91 10.85 16.11
CA SER A 104 4.32 11.59 17.24
C SER A 104 5.36 12.04 18.27
N GLN A 105 6.51 11.37 18.35
CA GLN A 105 7.61 11.71 19.25
C GLN A 105 8.58 12.73 18.63
N LEU A 106 8.66 12.83 17.30
CA LEU A 106 9.55 13.75 16.59
C LEU A 106 9.26 15.22 16.87
N ALA A 107 8.01 15.57 17.16
CA ALA A 107 7.56 16.95 17.32
C ALA A 107 8.18 17.69 18.54
N THR A 108 8.90 17.01 19.42
CA THR A 108 9.24 17.55 20.75
C THR A 108 10.74 17.67 21.07
N ASN A 109 11.65 16.95 20.42
CA ASN A 109 13.09 16.94 20.75
C ASN A 109 13.99 16.36 19.64
N ALA A 110 15.32 16.45 19.82
CA ALA A 110 16.28 15.72 19.01
C ALA A 110 16.11 14.20 19.18
N LEU A 111 16.14 13.47 18.06
CA LEU A 111 16.06 12.01 18.05
C LEU A 111 17.24 11.36 18.77
N THR A 112 16.94 10.36 19.60
CA THR A 112 17.96 9.44 20.13
C THR A 112 18.50 8.54 19.02
N THR A 113 19.71 8.01 19.20
CA THR A 113 20.31 7.05 18.24
C THR A 113 19.41 5.83 18.00
N HIS A 114 18.72 5.34 19.03
CA HIS A 114 17.80 4.20 18.90
C HIS A 114 16.60 4.55 18.00
N GLN A 115 15.97 5.71 18.21
CA GLN A 115 14.84 6.14 17.39
C GLN A 115 15.24 6.35 15.92
N LYS A 116 16.47 6.82 15.66
CA LYS A 116 17.00 6.91 14.29
C LYS A 116 17.13 5.54 13.64
N GLN A 117 17.68 4.56 14.35
CA GLN A 117 17.81 3.19 13.88
C GLN A 117 16.44 2.54 13.62
N ASP A 118 15.47 2.76 14.50
CA ASP A 118 14.10 2.28 14.32
C ASP A 118 13.46 2.91 13.07
N LEU A 119 13.62 4.22 12.89
CA LEU A 119 13.08 4.92 11.72
C LEU A 119 13.68 4.37 10.42
N GLN A 120 14.99 4.16 10.36
CA GLN A 120 15.66 3.53 9.22
C GLN A 120 15.12 2.12 8.97
N ARG A 121 15.04 1.27 10.02
CA ARG A 121 14.51 -0.10 9.92
C ARG A 121 13.10 -0.11 9.34
N ILE A 122 12.22 0.75 9.86
CA ILE A 122 10.81 0.81 9.43
C ILE A 122 10.72 1.28 7.99
N LEU A 123 11.40 2.37 7.63
CA LEU A 123 11.33 2.94 6.28
C LEU A 123 11.90 2.00 5.20
N TYR A 124 13.06 1.38 5.44
CA TYR A 124 13.59 0.36 4.51
C TYR A 124 12.71 -0.89 4.45
N GLY A 125 12.16 -1.30 5.59
CA GLY A 125 11.24 -2.44 5.68
C GLY A 125 9.99 -2.22 4.84
N LEU A 126 9.31 -1.08 5.03
CA LEU A 126 8.15 -0.68 4.25
C LEU A 126 8.48 -0.57 2.76
N TYR A 127 9.57 0.13 2.41
CA TYR A 127 10.02 0.24 1.00
C TYR A 127 10.14 -1.13 0.33
N THR A 128 10.80 -2.08 0.99
CA THR A 128 11.05 -3.41 0.43
C THR A 128 9.77 -4.24 0.36
N LEU A 129 8.98 -4.25 1.44
CA LEU A 129 7.75 -5.05 1.53
C LEU A 129 6.70 -4.58 0.53
N ILE A 130 6.48 -3.27 0.39
CA ILE A 130 5.47 -2.73 -0.53
C ILE A 130 5.85 -3.02 -1.99
N LYS A 131 7.11 -2.82 -2.37
CA LYS A 131 7.57 -3.14 -3.73
C LYS A 131 7.45 -4.63 -4.04
N GLN A 132 7.83 -5.47 -3.08
CA GLN A 132 7.69 -6.91 -3.25
C GLN A 132 6.23 -7.32 -3.35
N HIS A 133 5.37 -6.73 -2.53
CA HIS A 133 3.94 -6.99 -2.55
C HIS A 133 3.33 -6.66 -3.93
N PHE A 134 3.57 -5.46 -4.47
CA PHE A 134 3.09 -5.10 -5.81
C PHE A 134 3.57 -6.09 -6.89
N SER A 135 4.82 -6.55 -6.81
CA SER A 135 5.30 -7.59 -7.74
C SER A 135 4.53 -8.91 -7.59
N HIS A 136 4.18 -9.32 -6.36
CA HIS A 136 3.35 -10.50 -6.15
C HIS A 136 1.97 -10.33 -6.81
N GLU A 137 1.35 -9.16 -6.69
CA GLU A 137 0.04 -8.94 -7.30
C GLU A 137 0.13 -8.96 -8.82
N GLU A 138 1.06 -8.19 -9.38
CA GLU A 138 1.16 -7.97 -10.82
C GLU A 138 1.63 -9.21 -11.58
N ASP A 139 2.61 -9.93 -11.03
CA ASP A 139 3.24 -11.07 -11.68
C ASP A 139 2.52 -12.39 -11.37
N LEU A 140 1.85 -12.49 -10.21
CA LEU A 140 1.25 -13.75 -9.75
C LEU A 140 -0.28 -13.67 -9.68
N LEU A 141 -0.86 -12.68 -9.00
CA LEU A 141 -2.31 -12.66 -8.78
C LEU A 141 -3.09 -12.23 -10.02
N PHE A 142 -2.72 -11.10 -10.64
CA PHE A 142 -3.46 -10.52 -11.75
C PHE A 142 -3.57 -11.45 -12.97
N PRO A 143 -2.51 -12.18 -13.39
CA PRO A 143 -2.65 -13.16 -14.47
C PRO A 143 -3.63 -14.29 -14.15
N ARG A 144 -3.74 -14.68 -12.87
CA ARG A 144 -4.70 -15.71 -12.43
C ARG A 144 -6.13 -15.19 -12.46
N ILE A 145 -6.35 -13.94 -12.04
CA ILE A 145 -7.66 -13.28 -12.14
C ILE A 145 -8.06 -13.13 -13.62
N GLU A 146 -7.16 -12.64 -14.47
CA GLU A 146 -7.36 -12.58 -15.93
C GLU A 146 -7.73 -13.94 -16.52
N GLY A 147 -7.13 -15.04 -16.05
CA GLY A 147 -7.48 -16.37 -16.51
C GLY A 147 -8.82 -16.89 -16.02
N ALA A 148 -9.39 -16.31 -14.96
CA ALA A 148 -10.46 -16.92 -14.18
C ALA A 148 -11.80 -16.17 -14.20
N VAL A 149 -11.84 -14.90 -14.63
CA VAL A 149 -13.07 -14.09 -14.66
C VAL A 149 -13.42 -13.60 -16.07
N THR A 150 -14.68 -13.20 -16.26
CA THR A 150 -15.10 -12.53 -17.51
C THR A 150 -14.74 -11.05 -17.48
N GLN A 151 -14.68 -10.41 -18.66
CA GLN A 151 -14.52 -8.95 -18.77
C GLN A 151 -15.48 -8.18 -17.86
N GLU A 152 -16.75 -8.54 -17.93
CA GLU A 152 -17.83 -7.85 -17.23
C GLU A 152 -17.69 -8.03 -15.70
N ALA A 153 -17.15 -9.17 -15.25
CA ALA A 153 -16.82 -9.37 -13.85
C ALA A 153 -15.59 -8.54 -13.44
N ALA A 154 -14.53 -8.51 -14.25
CA ALA A 154 -13.35 -7.68 -13.99
C ALA A 154 -13.71 -6.19 -13.88
N ASP A 155 -14.53 -5.67 -14.79
CA ASP A 155 -14.97 -4.27 -14.77
C ASP A 155 -15.77 -3.94 -13.50
N ARG A 156 -16.62 -4.87 -13.04
CA ARG A 156 -17.36 -4.71 -11.78
C ARG A 156 -16.44 -4.75 -10.57
N LEU A 157 -15.46 -5.66 -10.54
CA LEU A 157 -14.48 -5.74 -9.44
C LEU A 157 -13.72 -4.43 -9.31
N MET A 158 -13.25 -3.86 -10.43
CA MET A 158 -12.55 -2.58 -10.42
C MET A 158 -13.41 -1.43 -9.91
N GLN A 159 -14.65 -1.33 -10.38
CA GLN A 159 -15.57 -0.31 -9.89
C GLN A 159 -15.84 -0.48 -8.38
N SER A 160 -16.01 -1.71 -7.91
CA SER A 160 -16.20 -1.99 -6.48
C SER A 160 -14.97 -1.65 -5.65
N MET A 161 -13.76 -1.90 -6.16
CA MET A 161 -12.51 -1.48 -5.51
C MET A 161 -12.41 0.03 -5.39
N GLU A 162 -12.64 0.78 -6.47
CA GLU A 162 -12.60 2.25 -6.45
C GLU A 162 -13.55 2.83 -5.39
N VAL A 163 -14.78 2.28 -5.30
CA VAL A 163 -15.77 2.68 -4.30
C VAL A 163 -15.32 2.31 -2.89
N ALA A 164 -14.80 1.10 -2.68
CA ALA A 164 -14.31 0.66 -1.38
C ALA A 164 -13.13 1.52 -0.89
N ALA A 165 -12.15 1.78 -1.76
CA ALA A 165 -11.01 2.64 -1.44
C ALA A 165 -11.45 4.07 -1.11
N ALA A 166 -12.43 4.61 -1.85
CA ALA A 166 -13.02 5.92 -1.54
C ALA A 166 -13.74 5.93 -0.19
N GLY A 167 -14.46 4.86 0.16
CA GLY A 167 -15.08 4.69 1.47
C GLY A 167 -14.04 4.69 2.59
N TYR A 168 -12.99 3.89 2.46
CA TYR A 168 -11.90 3.85 3.42
C TYR A 168 -11.18 5.20 3.58
N ARG A 169 -11.00 5.95 2.48
CA ARG A 169 -10.46 7.32 2.55
C ARG A 169 -11.37 8.28 3.31
N ALA A 170 -12.69 8.16 3.14
CA ALA A 170 -13.67 9.02 3.81
C ALA A 170 -13.77 8.74 5.33
N ASP A 171 -13.55 7.49 5.74
CA ASP A 171 -13.59 7.08 7.15
C ASP A 171 -12.35 7.51 7.95
N LEU A 172 -11.28 7.93 7.27
CA LEU A 172 -10.11 8.50 7.92
C LEU A 172 -10.47 9.86 8.54
N GLN A 173 -10.50 9.94 9.87
CA GLN A 173 -10.68 11.21 10.57
C GLN A 173 -9.58 12.23 10.20
N PRO A 174 -9.89 13.54 10.15
CA PRO A 174 -8.85 14.57 10.09
C PRO A 174 -7.97 14.48 11.34
N LEU A 175 -6.66 14.67 11.16
CA LEU A 175 -5.69 14.81 12.25
C LEU A 175 -6.02 16.03 13.13
#